data_AF-A0A961P9E9-F1
#
_entry.id   AF-A0A961P9E9-F1
#
_cell.length_a   1.000
_cell.length_b   1.000
_cell.length_c   1.000
_cell.angle_alpha   90.00
_cell.angle_beta   90.00
_cell.angle_gamma   90.00
#
_symmetry.space_group_name_H-M   'P 1'
#
loop_
_entity.id
_entity.type
_entity.pdbx_description
1 polymer ?
#
loop_
_entity_poly.entity_id
_entity_poly.type
_entity_poly.pdbx_seq_one_letter_code
_entity_poly.pdbx_strand_id
1 'polypeptide(L)' 'MAARSLIFPASEFRARVARLQAAMQAAGQDALLLTSPADVFYVTGF' A
#
# COMPACT_ATOMS: atom_id res chain seq x y z
N MET A 1 -17.26 5.38 6.90
CA MET A 1 -16.03 5.88 7.55
C MET A 1 -15.47 6.95 6.63
N ALA A 2 -15.61 8.22 7.01
CA ALA A 2 -15.43 9.37 6.13
C ALA A 2 -14.11 9.28 5.37
N ALA A 3 -14.14 9.56 4.07
CA ALA A 3 -12.96 9.84 3.27
C ALA A 3 -12.29 11.09 3.84
N ARG A 4 -11.59 10.92 4.96
CA ARG A 4 -10.72 11.90 5.58
C ARG A 4 -9.72 12.26 4.49
N SER A 5 -9.78 13.49 3.99
CA SER A 5 -9.15 13.97 2.75
C SER A 5 -7.83 13.26 2.47
N LEU A 6 -7.91 12.17 1.70
CA LEU A 6 -6.74 11.40 1.36
C LEU A 6 -5.87 12.29 0.48
N ILE A 7 -4.56 12.31 0.75
CA ILE A 7 -3.60 13.10 -0.03
C ILE A 7 -3.62 12.68 -1.51
N PHE A 8 -4.01 11.43 -1.78
CA PHE A 8 -4.22 10.88 -3.11
C PHE A 8 -5.61 10.22 -3.23
N PRO A 9 -6.15 10.07 -4.44
CA PRO A 9 -7.37 9.30 -4.67
C PRO A 9 -7.22 7.86 -4.16
N ALA A 10 -8.32 7.24 -3.70
CA ALA A 10 -8.29 5.86 -3.23
C ALA A 10 -7.81 4.85 -4.30
N SER A 11 -7.94 5.18 -5.59
CA SER A 11 -7.41 4.37 -6.69
C SER A 11 -5.88 4.29 -6.70
N GLU A 12 -5.20 5.36 -6.27
CA GLU A 12 -3.74 5.42 -6.21
C GLU A 12 -3.20 4.40 -5.20
N PHE A 13 -3.77 4.38 -3.98
CA PHE A 13 -3.37 3.41 -2.95
C PHE A 13 -3.64 1.96 -3.39
N ARG A 14 -4.78 1.70 -4.06
CA ARG A 14 -5.06 0.38 -4.63
C ARG A 14 -4.02 -0.04 -5.68
N ALA A 15 -3.60 0.89 -6.54
CA ALA A 15 -2.58 0.63 -7.54
C ALA A 15 -1.20 0.32 -6.91
N ARG A 16 -0.84 1.04 -5.84
CA ARG A 16 0.39 0.77 -5.07
C ARG A 16 0.38 -0.63 -4.46
N VAL A 17 -0.72 -1.02 -3.83
CA VAL A 17 -0.89 -2.37 -3.27
C VAL A 17 -0.80 -3.44 -4.35
N ALA A 18 -1.46 -3.26 -5.49
CA ALA A 18 -1.41 -4.23 -6.59
C ALA A 18 0.02 -4.41 -7.13
N ARG A 19 0.78 -3.31 -7.28
CA ARG A 19 2.20 -3.36 -7.69
C ARG A 19 3.07 -4.07 -6.66
N LEU A 20 2.84 -3.80 -5.37
CA LEU A 20 3.55 -4.44 -4.29
C LEU A 20 3.30 -5.96 -4.29
N GLN A 21 2.04 -6.37 -4.40
CA GLN A 21 1.66 -7.78 -4.47
C GLN A 21 2.25 -8.48 -5.70
N ALA A 22 2.25 -7.84 -6.87
CA ALA A 22 2.89 -8.39 -8.07
C ALA A 22 4.40 -8.63 -7.87
N ALA A 23 5.09 -7.70 -7.21
CA ALA A 23 6.50 -7.86 -6.88
C ALA A 23 6.73 -8.98 -5.84
N MET A 24 5.87 -9.08 -4.82
CA MET A 24 5.91 -10.16 -3.83
C MET A 24 5.74 -11.54 -4.48
N GLN A 25 4.77 -11.66 -5.41
CA GLN A 25 4.56 -12.92 -6.15
C GLN A 25 5.78 -13.29 -7.00
N ALA A 26 6.37 -12.31 -7.71
CA ALA A 26 7.60 -12.54 -8.47
C ALA A 26 8.80 -12.94 -7.58
N ALA A 27 8.81 -12.49 -6.33
CA ALA A 27 9.84 -12.80 -5.34
C ALA A 27 9.55 -14.07 -4.50
N GLY A 28 8.41 -14.75 -4.71
CA GLY A 28 8.01 -15.91 -3.91
C GLY A 28 7.66 -15.56 -2.46
N GLN A 29 7.14 -14.37 -2.20
CA GLN A 29 6.79 -13.87 -0.88
C GLN A 29 5.27 -13.90 -0.67
N ASP A 30 4.83 -14.63 0.35
CA ASP A 30 3.40 -14.75 0.68
C ASP A 30 2.90 -13.58 1.57
N ALA A 31 3.80 -12.96 2.32
CA ALA A 31 3.48 -11.89 3.25
C ALA A 31 4.58 -10.82 3.30
N LEU A 32 4.17 -9.57 3.58
CA LEU A 32 5.05 -8.44 3.81
C LEU A 32 4.63 -7.72 5.08
N LEU A 33 5.57 -7.55 6.01
CA LEU A 33 5.40 -6.74 7.22
C LEU A 33 6.06 -5.37 7.00
N LEU A 34 5.26 -4.31 7.00
CA LEU A 34 5.75 -2.94 6.95
C LEU A 34 6.11 -2.48 8.36
N THR A 35 7.37 -2.11 8.57
CA THR A 35 7.88 -1.72 9.90
C THR A 35 8.19 -0.24 10.01
N SER A 36 8.44 0.44 8.88
CA SER A 36 8.67 1.89 8.89
C SER A 36 7.34 2.66 8.76
N PRO A 37 7.17 3.77 9.49
CA PRO A 37 6.00 4.63 9.32
C PRO A 37 5.85 5.11 7.88
N ALA A 38 6.95 5.46 7.21
CA ALA A 38 6.94 5.96 5.83
C ALA A 38 6.31 4.94 4.86
N ASP A 39 6.63 3.65 5.00
CA ASP A 39 6.06 2.61 4.15
C ASP A 39 4.57 2.42 4.43
N VAL A 40 4.17 2.47 5.70
CA VAL A 40 2.75 2.39 6.10
C VAL A 40 1.96 3.55 5.49
N PHE A 41 2.44 4.79 5.61
CA PHE A 41 1.82 5.97 5.00
C PHE A 41 1.75 5.86 3.48
N TYR A 42 2.83 5.43 2.84
CA TYR A 42 2.90 5.32 1.38
C TYR A 42 1.88 4.31 0.83
N VAL A 43 1.74 3.16 1.50
CA VAL A 43 0.89 2.05 1.04
C VAL A 43 -0.57 2.28 1.41
N THR A 44 -0.86 2.82 2.60
CA THR A 44 -2.21 2.87 3.16
C THR A 44 -2.84 4.25 3.20
N GLY A 45 -2.03 5.32 3.26
CA GLY A 45 -2.49 6.69 3.45
C GLY A 45 -3.02 7.00 4.85
N PHE A 46 -2.81 6.10 5.82
CA PHE A 46 -3.21 6.25 7.23
C PHE A 46 -2.18 7.04 8.02
#